data_AF-A0AAD8ALF6-F1
#
_entry.id   AF-A0AAD8ALF6-F1
#
_cell.length_a   1.000
_cell.length_b   1.000
_cell.length_c   1.000
_cell.angle_alpha   90.00
_cell.angle_beta   90.00
_cell.angle_gamma   90.00
#
_symmetry.space_group_name_H-M   'P 1'
#
loop_
_entity.id
_entity.type
_entity.pdbx_description
1 polymer ?
#
loop_
_entity_poly.entity_id
_entity_poly.type
_entity_poly.pdbx_seq_one_letter_code
_entity_poly.pdbx_strand_id
1 'polypeptide(L)' 'HCSYVLLWRRGSAVLTAANLMVTRDSRFRLVDGYNLEINKVMPQDAGDYVCQISDGDNRDQIHTVEILGEK' A
#
# COMPACT_ATOMS: atom_id res chain seq x y z
N HIS A 1 -5.04 4.35 -25.80
CA HIS A 1 -4.36 3.59 -24.74
C HIS A 1 -4.78 4.22 -23.42
N CYS A 2 -5.66 3.58 -22.65
CA CYS A 2 -5.92 4.00 -21.27
C CYS A 2 -4.96 3.22 -20.37
N SER A 3 -3.92 3.89 -19.88
CA SER A 3 -3.04 3.34 -18.85
C SER A 3 -3.40 3.97 -17.52
N TYR A 4 -3.49 3.17 -16.47
CA TYR A 4 -3.61 3.65 -15.10
C TYR A 4 -2.29 3.47 -14.36
N VAL A 5 -2.04 4.31 -13.36
CA VAL A 5 -0.92 4.20 -12.43
C VAL A 5 -1.47 3.98 -11.03
N LEU A 6 -0.86 3.05 -10.30
CA LEU A 6 -1.23 2.73 -8.93
C LEU A 6 -0.09 3.08 -7.98
N LEU A 7 -0.42 3.66 -6.83
CA LEU A 7 0.51 3.99 -5.76
C LEU A 7 -0.06 3.55 -4.43
N TRP A 8 0.77 2.92 -3.59
CA TRP A 8 0.45 2.70 -2.19
C TRP A 8 1.16 3.71 -1.30
N ARG A 9 0.45 4.30 -0.34
CA ARG A 9 1.01 5.17 0.70
C ARG A 9 0.41 4.92 2.08
N ARG A 10 1.17 5.23 3.11
CA ARG A 10 0.72 5.29 4.51
C ARG A 10 1.05 6.68 5.07
N GLY A 11 0.02 7.50 5.31
CA GLY A 11 0.21 8.91 5.61
C GLY A 11 0.94 9.66 4.49
N SER A 12 2.09 10.27 4.81
CA SER A 12 2.98 10.93 3.84
C SER A 12 4.03 10.00 3.23
N ALA A 13 4.19 8.77 3.74
CA ALA A 13 5.18 7.82 3.25
C ALA A 13 4.66 7.05 2.03
N VAL A 14 5.32 7.20 0.89
CA VAL A 14 5.07 6.40 -0.31
C VAL A 14 5.71 5.02 -0.14
N LEU A 15 4.90 3.96 -0.27
CA LEU A 15 5.34 2.57 -0.17
C LEU A 15 5.72 2.02 -1.54
N THR A 16 4.92 2.32 -2.56
CA THR A 16 5.16 1.93 -3.96
C THR A 16 4.88 3.08 -4.92
N ALA A 17 5.54 3.08 -6.07
CA ALA A 17 5.20 3.92 -7.21
C ALA A 17 5.10 3.03 -8.45
N ALA A 18 3.88 2.77 -8.93
CA ALA A 18 3.61 1.66 -9.84
C ALA A 18 4.20 0.35 -9.29
N ASN A 19 5.02 -0.35 -10.08
CA ASN A 19 5.65 -1.61 -9.70
C ASN A 19 6.95 -1.45 -8.89
N LEU A 20 7.39 -0.21 -8.61
CA LEU A 20 8.60 0.06 -7.85
C LEU A 20 8.29 0.12 -6.35
N MET A 21 9.01 -0.68 -5.55
CA MET A 21 9.03 -0.53 -4.09
C MET A 21 9.89 0.68 -3.70
N VAL A 22 9.29 1.64 -3.00
CA VAL A 22 9.98 2.86 -2.51
C VAL A 22 10.43 2.71 -1.06
N THR A 23 9.64 2.00 -0.25
CA THR A 23 10.01 1.68 1.13
C THR A 23 11.24 0.77 1.20
N ARG A 24 12.04 0.94 2.25
CA ARG A 24 13.19 0.07 2.56
C ARG A 24 12.82 -1.11 3.46
N ASP A 25 11.60 -1.12 4.01
CA ASP A 25 11.13 -2.24 4.82
C ASP A 25 10.81 -3.42 3.91
N SER A 26 11.67 -4.45 3.97
CA SER A 26 11.62 -5.64 3.12
C SER A 26 10.43 -6.56 3.37
N ARG A 27 9.63 -6.28 4.41
CA ARG A 27 8.39 -7.01 4.69
C ARG A 27 7.26 -6.65 3.71
N PHE A 28 7.29 -5.43 3.18
CA PHE A 28 6.32 -4.98 2.18
C PHE A 28 6.65 -5.56 0.81
N ARG A 29 5.63 -6.05 0.12
CA ARG A 29 5.73 -6.50 -1.27
C ARG A 29 4.53 -6.02 -2.07
N LEU A 30 4.75 -5.81 -3.37
CA LEU A 30 3.66 -5.64 -4.33
C LEU A 30 3.42 -6.98 -5.02
N VAL A 31 2.23 -7.54 -4.84
CA VAL A 31 1.79 -8.80 -5.43
C VAL A 31 0.88 -8.50 -6.62
N ASP A 32 1.09 -9.22 -7.72
CA ASP A 32 0.36 -9.05 -9.00
C ASP A 32 0.43 -7.65 -9.63
N GLY A 33 1.31 -6.78 -9.13
CA GLY A 33 1.46 -5.40 -9.60
C GLY A 33 0.45 -4.41 -9.03
N TYR A 34 -0.40 -4.82 -8.06
CA TYR A 34 -1.40 -3.93 -7.48
C TYR A 34 -1.74 -4.20 -6.00
N ASN A 35 -1.57 -5.42 -5.48
CA ASN A 35 -1.87 -5.73 -4.09
C ASN A 35 -0.68 -5.43 -3.18
N LEU A 36 -0.87 -4.64 -2.11
CA LEU A 36 0.15 -4.48 -1.08
C LEU A 36 0.04 -5.62 -0.07
N GLU A 37 1.15 -6.33 0.12
CA GLU A 37 1.28 -7.39 1.12
C GLU A 37 2.31 -6.99 2.17
N ILE A 38 2.06 -7.35 3.44
CA ILE A 38 2.96 -7.14 4.56
C ILE A 38 3.25 -8.50 5.21
N ASN A 39 4.50 -8.94 5.15
CA ASN A 39 4.93 -10.18 5.79
C ASN A 39 5.25 -9.95 7.27
N LYS A 40 4.93 -10.92 8.13
CA LYS A 40 5.22 -10.86 9.59
C LYS A 40 4.72 -9.54 10.18
N VAL A 41 3.40 -9.35 10.11
CA VAL A 41 2.72 -8.16 10.64
C VAL A 41 2.99 -8.01 12.14
N MET A 42 3.14 -6.77 12.58
CA MET A 42 3.35 -6.35 13.96
C MET A 42 2.33 -5.27 14.34
N PRO A 43 2.06 -5.02 15.63
CA PRO A 43 1.05 -4.04 16.04
C PRO A 43 1.24 -2.64 15.44
N GLN A 44 2.47 -2.20 15.21
CA GLN A 44 2.76 -0.89 14.59
C GLN A 44 2.42 -0.80 13.10
N ASP A 45 2.12 -1.92 12.45
CA ASP A 45 1.67 -1.93 11.05
C ASP A 45 0.19 -1.57 10.93
N ALA A 46 -0.57 -1.53 12.05
CA ALA A 46 -1.97 -1.14 12.05
C ALA A 46 -2.18 0.32 11.58
N GLY A 47 -3.34 0.60 10.99
CA GLY A 47 -3.75 1.90 10.51
C GLY A 47 -4.12 1.92 9.03
N ASP A 48 -4.27 3.12 8.48
CA ASP A 48 -4.78 3.33 7.14
C ASP A 48 -3.70 3.28 6.07
N TYR A 49 -3.95 2.47 5.05
CA TYR A 49 -3.18 2.36 3.82
C TYR A 49 -4.02 2.87 2.66
N VAL A 50 -3.45 3.74 1.85
CA VAL A 50 -4.14 4.34 0.70
C VAL A 50 -3.58 3.76 -0.58
N CYS A 51 -4.45 3.13 -1.37
CA CYS A 51 -4.22 2.82 -2.77
C CYS A 51 -4.77 3.96 -3.62
N GLN A 52 -3.88 4.75 -4.21
CA GLN A 52 -4.24 5.83 -5.12
C GLN A 52 -4.15 5.32 -6.56
N ILE A 53 -5.22 5.52 -7.33
CA ILE A 53 -5.34 5.12 -8.73
C ILE A 53 -5.46 6.38 -9.57
N SER A 54 -4.60 6.50 -10.59
CA SER A 54 -4.60 7.61 -11.54
C SER A 54 -4.80 7.09 -12.96
N ASP A 55 -5.94 7.38 -13.58
CA ASP A 55 -6.30 6.96 -14.94
C ASP A 55 -6.73 8.14 -15.84
N GLY A 56 -6.38 9.36 -15.42
CA GLY A 56 -6.94 10.62 -15.92
C GLY A 56 -7.59 11.41 -14.78
N ASP A 57 -8.23 10.71 -13.85
CA ASP A 57 -8.65 11.22 -12.55
C ASP A 57 -7.89 10.51 -11.42
N ASN A 58 -7.70 11.20 -10.29
CA ASN A 58 -7.14 10.59 -9.09
C ASN A 58 -8.25 10.11 -8.17
N ARG A 59 -8.17 8.84 -7.74
CA ARG A 59 -9.11 8.23 -6.79
C ARG A 59 -8.34 7.52 -5.69
N ASP A 60 -8.77 7.73 -4.45
CA ASP A 60 -8.18 7.09 -3.28
C ASP A 60 -9.10 5.96 -2.79
N GLN A 61 -8.51 4.78 -2.59
CA GLN A 61 -9.13 3.68 -1.85
C GLN A 61 -8.39 3.53 -0.52
N ILE A 62 -9.11 3.69 0.58
CA ILE A 62 -8.57 3.59 1.94
C ILE A 62 -8.82 2.17 2.46
N HIS A 63 -7.76 1.53 2.94
CA HIS A 63 -7.78 0.21 3.58
C HIS A 63 -7.28 0.35 5.02
N THR A 64 -8.14 0.09 5.98
CA THR A 64 -7.77 0.11 7.41
C THR A 64 -7.32 -1.28 7.85
N VAL A 65 -6.08 -1.37 8.32
CA VAL A 65 -5.53 -2.62 8.88
C VAL A 65 -5.62 -2.58 10.41
N GLU A 66 -6.31 -3.56 10.97
CA GLU A 66 -6.36 -3.81 12.41
C GLU A 66 -5.52 -5.05 12.74
N ILE A 67 -4.64 -4.93 13.74
CA ILE A 67 -3.83 -6.05 14.24
C ILE A 67 -4.30 -6.38 15.65
N LEU A 68 -4.92 -7.55 15.79
CA LEU A 68 -5.35 -8.06 17.09
C LEU A 68 -4.15 -8.71 17.78
N GLY A 69 -3.78 -8.22 18.96
CA GLY A 69 -2.75 -8.84 19.78
C GLY A 69 -3.25 -10.17 20.36
N GLU A 70 -2.34 -11.12 20.56
CA GLU A 70 -2.59 -12.25 21.44
C GLU A 70 -2.67 -11.74 22.88
N LYS A 71 -3.71 -12.14 23.62
CA LYS A 71 -3.90 -11.80 25.03
C LYS A 71 -2.93 -12.55 25.93
#